data_AF-A0A7Y3CC29-F1
#
_entry.id   AF-A0A7Y3CC29-F1
#
_cell.length_a   1.000
_cell.length_b   1.000
_cell.length_c   1.000
_cell.angle_alpha   90.00
_cell.angle_beta   90.00
_cell.angle_gamma   90.00
#
_symmetry.space_group_name_H-M   'P 1'
#
loop_
_entity.id
_entity.type
_entity.pdbx_description
1 polymer ?
#
loop_
_entity_poly.entity_id
_entity_poly.type
_entity_poly.pdbx_seq_one_letter_code
_entity_poly.pdbx_strand_id
1 'polypeptide(L)'
;CFTTPEKQKIINCTTEVLFRKLDEEEIQYYTTTFKPFDKAGAYGIQEWLGNIAIEEIRGSYSNVVGLPTHLVYKTLMDMAS
;
A
#
# COMPACT_ATOMS: atom_id res chain seq x y z
N CYS A 1 -2.51 3.00 14.45
CA CYS A 1 -3.11 3.31 15.76
C CYS A 1 -2.14 4.21 16.51
N PHE A 2 -2.62 5.33 17.05
CA PHE A 2 -1.82 6.25 17.86
C PHE A 2 -2.27 6.08 19.31
N THR A 3 -1.34 5.77 20.20
CA THR A 3 -1.64 5.48 21.60
C THR A 3 -0.77 6.36 22.49
N THR A 4 -1.41 7.07 23.41
CA THR A 4 -0.79 7.71 24.58
C THR A 4 -1.31 7.00 25.85
N PRO A 5 -0.76 7.27 27.04
CA PRO A 5 -1.31 6.73 28.29
C PRO A 5 -2.79 7.06 28.52
N GLU A 6 -3.26 8.19 27.96
CA GLU A 6 -4.60 8.73 28.20
C GLU A 6 -5.58 8.46 27.06
N LYS A 7 -5.09 8.22 25.83
CA LYS A 7 -5.95 8.20 24.64
C LYS A 7 -5.43 7.24 23.57
N GLN A 8 -6.38 6.64 22.86
CA GLN A 8 -6.13 5.92 21.63
C GLN A 8 -6.89 6.57 20.46
N LYS A 9 -6.22 6.72 19.31
CA LYS A 9 -6.81 7.23 18.06
C LYS A 9 -6.50 6.27 16.93
N ILE A 10 -7.55 5.73 16.32
CA ILE A 10 -7.47 4.86 15.13
C ILE A 10 -7.91 5.69 13.92
N ILE A 11 -7.09 5.64 12.88
CA ILE A 11 -7.36 6.26 11.58
C ILE A 11 -7.04 5.23 10.51
N ASN A 12 -7.76 5.28 9.39
CA ASN A 12 -7.53 4.43 8.23
C ASN A 12 -7.45 5.29 6.97
N CYS A 13 -6.92 4.71 5.90
CA CYS A 13 -6.84 5.30 4.58
C CYS A 13 -7.09 4.17 3.58
N THR A 14 -7.95 4.42 2.59
CA THR A 14 -8.24 3.47 1.50
C THR A 14 -7.69 4.05 0.21
N THR A 15 -7.01 3.20 -0.55
CA THR A 15 -6.51 3.53 -1.90
C THR A 15 -7.00 2.46 -2.85
N GLU A 16 -7.60 2.85 -3.96
CA GLU A 16 -7.96 1.94 -5.04
C GLU A 16 -6.77 1.82 -6.02
N VAL A 17 -6.46 0.60 -6.43
CA VAL A 17 -5.39 0.32 -7.39
C VAL A 17 -5.98 -0.48 -8.54
N LEU A 18 -5.95 0.10 -9.74
CA LEU A 18 -6.41 -0.55 -10.96
C LEU A 18 -5.23 -1.26 -11.62
N PHE A 19 -5.41 -2.56 -11.84
CA PHE A 19 -4.49 -3.37 -12.62
C PHE A 19 -5.02 -3.50 -14.04
N ARG A 20 -4.10 -3.45 -15.02
CA ARG A 20 -4.39 -4.00 -16.33
C ARG A 20 -4.61 -5.51 -16.22
N LYS A 21 -5.17 -6.09 -17.27
CA LYS A 21 -5.21 -7.54 -17.39
C LYS A 21 -3.78 -8.10 -17.49
N LEU A 22 -3.45 -9.02 -16.59
CA LEU A 22 -2.22 -9.81 -16.63
C LEU A 22 -2.47 -11.09 -17.43
N ASP A 23 -1.47 -11.52 -18.19
CA ASP A 23 -1.46 -12.86 -18.76
C ASP A 23 -0.83 -13.87 -17.78
N GLU A 24 -0.99 -15.16 -18.11
CA GLU A 24 -0.50 -16.26 -17.27
C GLU A 24 1.03 -16.28 -17.18
N GLU A 25 1.73 -15.89 -18.25
CA GLU A 25 3.20 -15.88 -18.31
C GLU A 25 3.77 -14.81 -17.36
N GLU A 26 3.15 -13.62 -17.32
CA GLU A 26 3.49 -12.53 -16.41
C GLU A 26 3.28 -12.92 -14.95
N ILE A 27 2.18 -13.59 -14.64
CA ILE A 27 1.88 -14.08 -13.29
C ILE A 27 2.90 -15.13 -12.86
N GLN A 28 3.20 -16.10 -13.73
CA GLN A 28 4.19 -17.15 -13.44
C GLN A 28 5.60 -16.57 -13.29
N TYR A 29 6.01 -15.67 -14.17
CA TYR A 29 7.29 -14.98 -14.08
C TYR A 29 7.42 -14.23 -12.75
N TYR A 30 6.39 -13.48 -12.37
CA TYR A 30 6.42 -12.68 -11.15
C TYR A 30 6.47 -13.55 -9.89
N THR A 31 5.62 -14.57 -9.81
CA THR A 31 5.55 -15.48 -8.65
C THR A 31 6.83 -16.30 -8.47
N THR A 32 7.50 -16.69 -9.56
CA THR A 32 8.76 -17.46 -9.50
C THR A 32 9.97 -16.59 -9.19
N THR A 33 10.04 -15.40 -9.80
CA THR A 33 11.22 -14.52 -9.72
C THR A 33 11.21 -13.64 -8.46
N PHE A 34 10.06 -13.01 -8.15
CA PHE A 34 9.93 -12.05 -7.05
C PHE A 34 9.37 -12.67 -5.77
N LYS A 35 8.74 -13.85 -5.86
CA LYS A 35 8.24 -14.62 -4.72
C LYS A 35 7.43 -13.77 -3.72
N PRO A 36 6.34 -13.11 -4.16
CA PRO A 36 5.59 -12.12 -3.36
C PRO A 36 4.69 -12.77 -2.29
N PHE A 37 5.08 -13.93 -1.77
CA PHE A 37 4.25 -14.77 -0.89
C PHE A 37 4.07 -14.18 0.51
N ASP A 38 4.88 -13.20 0.88
CA ASP A 38 4.80 -12.43 2.11
C ASP A 38 3.89 -11.19 2.00
N LYS A 39 3.41 -10.88 0.79
CA LYS A 39 2.61 -9.68 0.52
C LYS A 39 1.13 -10.04 0.43
N ALA A 40 0.31 -9.35 1.20
CA ALA A 40 -1.14 -9.45 1.08
C ALA A 40 -1.56 -9.05 -0.35
N GLY A 41 -2.35 -9.90 -1.02
CA GLY A 41 -2.70 -9.71 -2.43
C GLY A 41 -1.66 -10.24 -3.43
N ALA A 42 -0.59 -10.89 -2.95
CA ALA A 42 0.45 -11.51 -3.77
C ALA A 42 1.14 -10.56 -4.76
N TYR A 43 1.25 -9.27 -4.42
CA TYR A 43 2.06 -8.31 -5.17
C TYR A 43 2.68 -7.21 -4.29
N GLY A 44 3.76 -6.62 -4.78
CA GLY A 44 4.41 -5.44 -4.22
C GLY A 44 4.41 -4.30 -5.22
N ILE A 45 3.85 -3.15 -4.83
CA ILE A 45 3.82 -1.95 -5.68
C ILE A 45 5.23 -1.41 -6.01
N GLN A 46 6.23 -1.73 -5.19
CA GLN A 46 7.62 -1.30 -5.40
C GLN A 46 8.42 -2.26 -6.29
N GLU A 47 7.81 -3.37 -6.74
CA GLU A 47 8.48 -4.40 -7.54
C GLU A 47 8.15 -4.26 -9.02
N TRP A 48 8.65 -5.19 -9.84
CA TRP A 48 8.42 -5.18 -11.29
C TRP A 48 6.94 -5.07 -11.65
N LEU A 49 6.07 -5.87 -11.01
CA LEU A 49 4.64 -5.85 -11.28
C LEU A 49 4.01 -4.48 -11.01
N GLY A 50 4.45 -3.77 -9.97
CA GLY A 50 3.95 -2.43 -9.64
C GLY A 50 4.27 -1.38 -10.71
N ASN A 51 5.35 -1.55 -11.48
CA ASN A 51 5.74 -0.63 -12.54
C ASN A 51 5.07 -0.93 -13.89
N ILE A 52 4.67 -2.17 -14.13
CA ILE A 52 4.20 -2.63 -15.45
C ILE A 52 2.72 -2.99 -15.51
N ALA A 53 2.09 -3.26 -14.36
CA ALA A 53 0.72 -3.75 -14.29
C ALA A 53 -0.29 -2.72 -13.75
N ILE A 54 0.16 -1.67 -13.05
CA ILE A 54 -0.73 -0.68 -12.44
C ILE A 54 -1.08 0.39 -13.47
N GLU A 55 -2.36 0.49 -13.81
CA GLU A 55 -2.89 1.52 -14.71
C GLU A 55 -3.27 2.80 -13.97
N GLU A 56 -3.82 2.66 -12.76
CA GLU A 56 -4.31 3.80 -11.99
C GLU A 56 -4.20 3.56 -10.48
N ILE A 57 -3.91 4.63 -9.73
CA ILE A 57 -3.98 4.66 -8.27
C ILE A 57 -4.89 5.82 -7.87
N ARG A 58 -6.03 5.52 -7.25
CA ARG A 58 -6.95 6.51 -6.68
C ARG A 58 -6.80 6.55 -5.17
N GLY A 59 -6.05 7.54 -4.69
CA GLY A 59 -5.75 7.71 -3.27
C GLY A 59 -4.26 7.90 -3.02
N SER A 60 -3.77 7.39 -1.90
CA SER A 60 -2.39 7.64 -1.45
C SER A 60 -1.45 6.49 -1.84
N TYR A 61 -0.41 6.79 -2.62
CA TYR A 61 0.64 5.82 -2.94
C TYR A 61 1.34 5.28 -1.69
N SER A 62 1.68 6.16 -0.74
CA SER A 62 2.32 5.73 0.52
C SER A 62 1.44 4.79 1.35
N ASN A 63 0.11 4.88 1.19
CA ASN A 63 -0.81 3.94 1.81
C ASN A 63 -0.70 2.55 1.18
N VAL A 64 -0.56 2.46 -0.15
CA VAL A 64 -0.33 1.18 -0.86
C VAL A 64 1.01 0.57 -0.47
N VAL A 65 2.05 1.39 -0.27
CA VAL A 65 3.35 0.94 0.26
C VAL A 65 3.22 0.38 1.68
N GLY A 66 2.24 0.84 2.46
CA GLY A 66 1.90 0.29 3.78
C GLY A 66 1.73 1.32 4.90
N LEU A 67 2.00 2.62 4.65
CA LEU A 67 1.81 3.66 5.65
C LEU A 67 1.34 4.98 5.01
N PRO A 68 0.11 5.46 5.28
CA PRO A 68 -0.39 6.74 4.76
C PRO A 68 0.30 7.92 5.45
N THR A 69 1.53 8.22 5.07
CA THR A 69 2.41 9.20 5.73
C THR A 69 1.79 10.59 5.87
N HIS A 70 1.03 11.04 4.88
CA HIS A 70 0.31 12.32 4.92
C HIS A 70 -0.70 12.36 6.10
N LEU A 71 -1.42 11.26 6.33
CA LEU A 71 -2.41 11.13 7.39
C LEU A 71 -1.75 10.96 8.76
N VAL A 72 -0.62 10.22 8.81
CA VAL A 72 0.20 10.08 10.02
C VAL A 72 0.73 11.44 10.47
N TYR A 73 1.36 12.18 9.56
CA TYR A 73 1.92 13.50 9.86
C TYR A 73 0.86 14.46 10.38
N LYS A 74 -0.27 14.59 9.66
CA LYS A 74 -1.39 15.43 10.11
C LYS A 74 -1.87 15.03 11.50
N THR A 75 -2.05 13.74 11.75
CA THR A 75 -2.53 13.23 13.04
C THR A 75 -1.57 13.55 14.18
N LEU A 76 -0.26 13.45 13.95
CA LEU A 76 0.75 13.78 14.96
C LEU A 76 0.75 15.28 15.26
N MET A 77 0.66 16.14 14.25
CA MET A 77 0.57 17.60 14.45
C MET A 77 -0.69 17.99 15.23
N ASP A 78 -1.84 17.37 14.92
CA ASP A 78 -3.10 17.58 15.64
C ASP A 78 -3.05 17.10 17.09
N MET A 79 -2.18 16.15 17.43
CA MET A 79 -2.03 15.60 18.78
C MET A 79 -0.99 16.33 19.63
N ALA A 80 -0.03 17.00 18.99
CA ALA A 80 1.01 17.79 19.65
C ALA A 80 0.60 19.25 19.90
N SER A 81 -0.50 19.69 19.27
CA SER A 81 -1.14 20.99 19.49
C SER A 81 -2.08 20.95 20.69
#